data_AF-A0A7S2EHY3-F1
#
_entry.id   AF-A0A7S2EHY3-F1
#
_cell.length_a   1.000
_cell.length_b   1.000
_cell.length_c   1.000
_cell.angle_alpha   90.00
_cell.angle_beta   90.00
_cell.angle_gamma   90.00
#
_symmetry.space_group_name_H-M   'P 1'
#
loop_
_entity.id
_entity.type
_entity.pdbx_description
1 polymer ?
#
loop_
_entity_poly.entity_id
_entity_poly.type
_entity_poly.pdbx_seq_one_letter_code
_entity_poly.pdbx_strand_id
1 'polypeptide(L)'
;MKQNPVRESKLYDIDGNDAEFDHEWTSTAEDAESSWNVQLFRSINEDSALFDRALAKKKLKIRKGRVFDDSIQQAYIHQIRRAKRFIYIENQYFLGSCFAWSVPETTKCPHLIPAELVARIVRAIEKGEDFRVYVCVPLQPEGDPTSAAVQEVLRWQSRTMEFMYKRIGKAIDAKGIDAQPEDYLSFFCLTKRDALGDVPTEGLSDPPNNSIAAKCRASLRFMIYVHSKFAIFDDEYVIVGSANINERSMSGNRDTELAMGAYQPAFTKENAEGTEICGEVRTFRLALWAEHCGKHMEEHLSPSSKECMDAMRALGADNLDRYISDKVERNDSHLTRYPLEIKISRLTSHYHVEEMEGCKKFPDLGGSVEGENSLSLPNSITT
;
A
#
# COMPACT_ATOMS: atom_id res chain seq x y z
N MET A 1 -14.32 34.77 23.45
CA MET A 1 -14.09 33.37 23.00
C MET A 1 -13.37 33.42 21.67
N LYS A 2 -12.07 33.09 21.66
CA LYS A 2 -11.31 32.93 20.41
C LYS A 2 -11.77 31.60 19.78
N GLN A 3 -12.35 31.65 18.58
CA GLN A 3 -12.61 30.44 17.80
C GLN A 3 -11.27 29.78 17.51
N ASN A 4 -11.09 28.58 18.06
CA ASN A 4 -9.99 27.70 17.71
C ASN A 4 -10.16 27.36 16.22
N PRO A 5 -9.14 27.54 15.36
CA PRO A 5 -9.23 27.12 13.96
C PRO A 5 -9.57 25.62 13.95
N VAL A 6 -10.64 25.28 13.22
CA VAL A 6 -11.24 23.95 13.11
C VAL A 6 -10.14 22.87 13.08
N ARG A 7 -10.04 22.06 14.15
CA ARG A 7 -9.19 20.86 14.14
C ARG A 7 -9.73 19.96 13.03
N GLU A 8 -8.92 19.61 12.03
CA GLU A 8 -9.35 18.66 10.99
C GLU A 8 -9.73 17.33 11.70
N SER A 9 -10.98 16.87 11.53
CA SER A 9 -11.46 15.65 12.20
C SER A 9 -10.62 14.44 11.77
N LYS A 10 -10.11 13.70 12.76
CA LYS A 10 -9.30 12.50 12.51
C LYS A 10 -10.13 11.26 12.23
N LEU A 11 -11.35 11.25 12.74
CA LEU A 11 -12.34 10.23 12.46
C LEU A 11 -13.05 10.59 11.15
N TYR A 12 -13.39 9.57 10.37
CA TYR A 12 -14.21 9.78 9.20
C TYR A 12 -15.63 10.11 9.65
N ASP A 13 -16.11 11.31 9.31
CA ASP A 13 -17.46 11.72 9.65
C ASP A 13 -18.47 10.95 8.78
N ILE A 14 -19.30 10.16 9.45
CA ILE A 14 -20.36 9.37 8.81
C ILE A 14 -21.61 10.22 8.56
N ASP A 15 -21.73 11.37 9.24
CA ASP A 15 -22.98 12.13 9.38
C ASP A 15 -23.02 13.39 8.52
N GLY A 16 -21.87 13.83 7.99
CA GLY A 16 -21.75 15.01 7.12
C GLY A 16 -22.06 16.33 7.82
N ASN A 17 -22.07 16.32 9.15
CA ASN A 17 -22.26 17.47 10.02
C ASN A 17 -20.99 17.58 10.87
N ASP A 18 -20.16 18.59 10.58
CA ASP A 18 -18.91 18.90 11.28
C ASP A 18 -19.06 19.17 12.80
N ALA A 19 -20.26 19.03 13.37
CA ALA A 19 -20.64 19.56 14.68
C ALA A 19 -21.02 18.54 15.77
N GLU A 20 -21.17 17.23 15.48
CA GLU A 20 -21.79 16.29 16.45
C GLU A 20 -21.09 14.93 16.62
N PHE A 21 -19.79 14.81 16.30
CA PHE A 21 -18.99 13.64 16.70
C PHE A 21 -18.22 13.89 18.01
N ASP A 22 -18.80 14.64 18.94
CA ASP A 22 -18.33 14.73 20.32
C ASP A 22 -19.29 13.91 21.18
N HIS A 23 -19.26 12.58 21.02
CA HIS A 23 -19.70 11.76 22.15
C HIS A 23 -18.69 12.07 23.25
N GLU A 24 -19.15 12.70 24.33
CA GLU A 24 -18.41 12.87 25.59
C GLU A 24 -18.03 11.49 26.12
N TRP A 25 -17.02 10.86 25.53
CA TRP A 25 -16.42 9.65 26.04
C TRP A 25 -15.33 10.09 26.99
N THR A 26 -15.68 10.09 28.28
CA THR A 26 -14.70 10.26 29.34
C THR A 26 -13.89 8.97 29.44
N SER A 27 -12.66 9.02 28.93
CA SER A 27 -11.66 7.99 29.18
C SER A 27 -11.59 7.71 30.68
N THR A 28 -11.84 6.48 31.09
CA THR A 28 -11.52 5.99 32.44
C THR A 28 -10.06 5.58 32.57
N ALA A 29 -9.26 5.71 31.50
CA ALA A 29 -7.83 5.42 31.57
C ALA A 29 -7.18 6.44 32.52
N GLU A 30 -6.53 5.94 33.57
CA GLU A 30 -5.78 6.73 34.54
C GLU A 30 -4.61 7.49 33.91
N ASP A 31 -4.26 7.18 32.66
CA ASP A 31 -3.17 7.80 31.91
C ASP A 31 -3.65 8.28 30.52
N ALA A 32 -3.76 9.60 30.36
CA ALA A 32 -4.22 10.22 29.11
C ALA A 32 -3.28 9.97 27.93
N GLU A 33 -1.99 9.72 28.21
CA GLU A 33 -0.95 9.46 27.21
C GLU A 33 -1.12 8.09 26.52
N SER A 34 -1.73 7.10 27.18
CA SER A 34 -1.94 5.76 26.61
C SER A 34 -3.32 5.58 25.94
N SER A 35 -4.13 6.64 25.86
CA SER A 35 -5.49 6.56 25.32
C SER A 35 -5.53 6.48 23.79
N TRP A 36 -6.55 5.80 23.26
CA TRP A 36 -6.75 5.61 21.82
C TRP A 36 -8.18 6.00 21.42
N ASN A 37 -8.29 6.77 20.34
CA ASN A 37 -9.56 6.98 19.65
C ASN A 37 -9.62 6.03 18.45
N VAL A 38 -10.65 5.18 18.42
CA VAL A 38 -10.79 4.09 17.44
C VAL A 38 -12.15 4.18 16.76
N GLN A 39 -12.18 3.96 15.45
CA GLN A 39 -13.39 3.85 14.65
C GLN A 39 -13.37 2.57 13.81
N LEU A 40 -14.50 1.87 13.74
CA LEU A 40 -14.65 0.68 12.92
C LEU A 40 -15.22 1.04 11.54
N PHE A 41 -14.70 0.38 10.52
CA PHE A 41 -15.07 0.54 9.12
C PHE A 41 -15.34 -0.83 8.49
N ARG A 42 -16.24 -0.86 7.51
CA ARG A 42 -16.61 -2.10 6.81
C ARG A 42 -16.74 -1.90 5.30
N SER A 43 -16.57 -3.01 4.60
CA SER A 43 -17.15 -3.22 3.28
C SER A 43 -18.15 -4.35 3.43
N ILE A 44 -19.45 -4.07 3.39
CA ILE A 44 -20.48 -5.10 3.64
C ILE A 44 -21.82 -4.71 3.01
N ASN A 45 -22.56 -5.68 2.49
CA ASN A 45 -23.85 -5.47 1.84
C ASN A 45 -25.00 -6.19 2.56
N GLU A 46 -26.23 -5.93 2.08
CA GLU A 46 -27.46 -6.45 2.69
C GLU A 46 -27.63 -7.98 2.59
N ASP A 47 -26.76 -8.69 1.86
CA ASP A 47 -26.73 -10.16 1.89
C ASP A 47 -26.05 -10.68 3.16
N SER A 48 -25.13 -9.90 3.74
CA SER A 48 -24.28 -10.31 4.85
C SER A 48 -24.63 -9.65 6.18
N ALA A 49 -25.42 -8.56 6.15
CA ALA A 49 -25.87 -7.86 7.35
C ALA A 49 -27.27 -7.24 7.19
N LEU A 50 -27.99 -7.13 8.30
CA LEU A 50 -29.24 -6.37 8.36
C LEU A 50 -28.95 -4.88 8.50
N PHE A 51 -29.46 -4.08 7.56
CA PHE A 51 -29.35 -2.62 7.61
C PHE A 51 -30.69 -1.98 7.93
N ASP A 52 -30.65 -0.91 8.74
CA ASP A 52 -31.75 0.02 8.83
C ASP A 52 -31.85 0.83 7.52
N ARG A 53 -32.88 0.53 6.72
CA ARG A 53 -33.13 1.21 5.44
C ARG A 53 -33.46 2.69 5.62
N ALA A 54 -33.89 3.14 6.80
CA ALA A 54 -34.07 4.55 7.10
C ALA A 54 -32.71 5.27 7.20
N LEU A 55 -31.72 4.64 7.82
CA LEU A 55 -30.33 5.14 7.86
C LEU A 55 -29.62 5.02 6.50
N ALA A 56 -30.01 4.03 5.68
CA ALA A 56 -29.43 3.85 4.35
C ALA A 56 -29.60 5.07 3.41
N LYS A 57 -30.63 5.89 3.63
CA LYS A 57 -30.84 7.12 2.84
C LYS A 57 -29.88 8.26 3.19
N LYS A 58 -29.20 8.17 4.34
CA LYS A 58 -28.31 9.23 4.84
C LYS A 58 -26.83 8.80 4.86
N LYS A 59 -26.55 7.54 5.19
CA LYS A 59 -25.19 7.09 5.57
C LYS A 59 -24.66 5.91 4.75
N LEU A 60 -25.53 5.10 4.13
CA LEU A 60 -25.13 3.93 3.32
C LEU A 60 -25.30 4.21 1.83
N LYS A 61 -24.67 3.40 0.99
CA LYS A 61 -24.78 3.52 -0.46
C LYS A 61 -25.86 2.59 -0.98
N ILE A 62 -26.52 3.00 -2.07
CA ILE A 62 -27.49 2.17 -2.80
C ILE A 62 -27.05 2.09 -4.25
N ARG A 63 -26.81 0.87 -4.76
CA ARG A 63 -26.44 0.63 -6.17
C ARG A 63 -27.26 -0.53 -6.71
N LYS A 64 -28.01 -0.29 -7.78
CA LYS A 64 -28.94 -1.26 -8.40
C LYS A 64 -29.91 -1.87 -7.38
N GLY A 65 -30.45 -1.04 -6.49
CA GLY A 65 -31.39 -1.47 -5.43
C GLY A 65 -30.76 -2.11 -4.20
N ARG A 66 -29.46 -2.44 -4.24
CA ARG A 66 -28.75 -3.08 -3.13
C ARG A 66 -28.11 -2.06 -2.19
N VAL A 67 -28.36 -2.20 -0.90
CA VAL A 67 -27.75 -1.38 0.16
C VAL A 67 -26.40 -1.96 0.57
N PHE A 68 -25.39 -1.11 0.72
CA PHE A 68 -24.06 -1.49 1.18
C PHE A 68 -23.32 -0.36 1.89
N ASP A 69 -22.34 -0.74 2.70
CA ASP A 69 -21.38 0.09 3.43
C ASP A 69 -20.02 0.00 2.72
N ASP A 70 -19.43 1.14 2.37
CA ASP A 70 -18.09 1.28 1.77
C ASP A 70 -17.15 2.12 2.65
N SER A 71 -17.42 2.19 3.95
CA SER A 71 -16.71 3.07 4.90
C SER A 71 -15.21 2.79 4.99
N ILE A 72 -14.72 1.59 4.64
CA ILE A 72 -13.28 1.33 4.53
C ILE A 72 -12.65 2.21 3.45
N GLN A 73 -13.23 2.22 2.24
CA GLN A 73 -12.73 3.05 1.15
C GLN A 73 -12.78 4.53 1.56
N GLN A 74 -13.88 4.97 2.16
CA GLN A 74 -14.03 6.36 2.59
C GLN A 74 -13.02 6.77 3.67
N ALA A 75 -12.72 5.87 4.63
CA ALA A 75 -11.71 6.10 5.65
C ALA A 75 -10.31 6.27 5.04
N TYR A 76 -9.91 5.39 4.11
CA TYR A 76 -8.65 5.57 3.40
C TYR A 76 -8.61 6.90 2.62
N ILE A 77 -9.65 7.24 1.86
CA ILE A 77 -9.74 8.50 1.11
C ILE A 77 -9.55 9.70 2.05
N HIS A 78 -10.24 9.70 3.18
CA HIS A 78 -10.16 10.75 4.21
C HIS A 78 -8.73 10.91 4.73
N GLN A 79 -8.09 9.82 5.14
CA GLN A 79 -6.73 9.87 5.68
C GLN A 79 -5.69 10.25 4.61
N ILE A 80 -5.82 9.77 3.37
CA ILE A 80 -4.94 10.16 2.25
C ILE A 80 -5.02 11.67 2.01
N ARG A 81 -6.23 12.24 1.99
CA ARG A 81 -6.44 13.68 1.76
C ARG A 81 -5.86 14.53 2.89
N ARG A 82 -5.93 14.04 4.14
CA ARG A 82 -5.42 14.73 5.34
C ARG A 82 -3.91 14.57 5.54
N ALA A 83 -3.29 13.54 4.99
CA ALA A 83 -1.87 13.28 5.16
C ALA A 83 -1.02 14.49 4.75
N LYS A 84 0.01 14.82 5.52
CA LYS A 84 0.85 16.03 5.34
C LYS A 84 2.33 15.68 5.13
N ARG A 85 2.83 14.55 5.64
CA ARG A 85 4.25 14.17 5.66
C ARG A 85 4.51 12.90 4.85
N PHE A 86 3.85 11.80 5.17
CA PHE A 86 4.05 10.55 4.45
C PHE A 86 2.89 9.58 4.63
N ILE A 87 2.84 8.58 3.75
CA ILE A 87 1.95 7.43 3.86
C ILE A 87 2.80 6.16 3.70
N TYR A 88 2.63 5.20 4.59
CA TYR A 88 3.18 3.85 4.45
C TYR A 88 2.04 2.85 4.33
N ILE A 89 2.08 1.99 3.31
CA ILE A 89 1.06 0.98 3.03
C ILE A 89 1.73 -0.38 2.95
N GLU A 90 1.19 -1.38 3.64
CA GLU A 90 1.42 -2.78 3.31
C GLU A 90 0.10 -3.43 2.90
N ASN A 91 0.07 -3.98 1.69
CA ASN A 91 -1.13 -4.60 1.18
C ASN A 91 -0.85 -5.80 0.27
N GLN A 92 -1.65 -6.85 0.39
CA GLN A 92 -1.56 -8.03 -0.47
C GLN A 92 -1.84 -7.72 -1.95
N TYR A 93 -2.71 -6.76 -2.22
CA TYR A 93 -3.00 -6.28 -3.57
C TYR A 93 -2.88 -4.77 -3.63
N PHE A 94 -2.38 -4.26 -4.75
CA PHE A 94 -2.39 -2.83 -5.04
C PHE A 94 -2.78 -2.62 -6.49
N LEU A 95 -4.08 -2.56 -6.75
CA LEU A 95 -4.63 -2.28 -8.06
C LEU A 95 -5.93 -1.49 -7.91
N GLY A 96 -6.18 -0.51 -8.77
CA GLY A 96 -7.35 0.35 -8.63
C GLY A 96 -7.40 1.57 -9.53
N SER A 97 -8.51 2.30 -9.43
CA SER A 97 -8.74 3.53 -10.19
C SER A 97 -8.65 3.33 -11.71
N CYS A 98 -9.25 2.26 -12.21
CA CYS A 98 -9.12 1.83 -13.60
C CYS A 98 -9.62 2.82 -14.65
N PHE A 99 -10.48 3.78 -14.25
CA PHE A 99 -10.89 4.90 -15.11
C PHE A 99 -9.72 5.80 -15.51
N ALA A 100 -8.57 5.71 -14.83
CA ALA A 100 -7.35 6.43 -15.15
C ALA A 100 -6.32 5.61 -15.95
N TRP A 101 -6.59 4.32 -16.22
CA TRP A 101 -5.69 3.46 -16.97
C TRP A 101 -5.76 3.74 -18.47
N SER A 102 -4.69 3.43 -19.21
CA SER A 102 -4.64 3.58 -20.68
C SER A 102 -5.26 2.38 -21.42
N VAL A 103 -6.23 1.68 -20.81
CA VAL A 103 -6.93 0.49 -21.35
C VAL A 103 -8.44 0.76 -21.42
N PRO A 104 -9.23 -0.05 -22.18
CA PRO A 104 -10.66 0.20 -22.35
C PRO A 104 -11.47 0.25 -21.05
N GLU A 105 -12.56 1.05 -21.05
CA GLU A 105 -13.47 1.34 -19.93
C GLU A 105 -14.16 0.12 -19.28
N THR A 106 -13.98 -1.09 -19.82
CA THR A 106 -14.65 -2.30 -19.35
C THR A 106 -14.07 -2.88 -18.05
N THR A 107 -12.93 -2.35 -17.60
CA THR A 107 -12.27 -2.82 -16.38
C THR A 107 -13.04 -2.31 -15.16
N LYS A 108 -13.63 -3.22 -14.37
CA LYS A 108 -14.56 -2.89 -13.28
C LYS A 108 -13.83 -2.69 -11.95
N CYS A 109 -12.91 -1.72 -11.87
CA CYS A 109 -12.11 -1.42 -10.67
C CYS A 109 -12.08 0.10 -10.30
N PRO A 110 -13.25 0.75 -10.12
CA PRO A 110 -13.34 2.21 -9.97
C PRO A 110 -12.98 2.79 -8.60
N HIS A 111 -12.63 2.00 -7.58
CA HIS A 111 -12.28 2.59 -6.27
C HIS A 111 -11.11 3.60 -6.37
N LEU A 112 -11.10 4.58 -5.46
CA LEU A 112 -10.31 5.81 -5.63
C LEU A 112 -8.92 5.80 -4.99
N ILE A 113 -8.52 4.71 -4.32
CA ILE A 113 -7.33 4.69 -3.46
C ILE A 113 -6.05 5.10 -4.23
N PRO A 114 -5.68 4.46 -5.36
CA PRO A 114 -4.55 4.93 -6.16
C PRO A 114 -4.67 6.37 -6.68
N ALA A 115 -5.86 6.79 -7.13
CA ALA A 115 -6.09 8.14 -7.64
C ALA A 115 -5.93 9.22 -6.57
N GLU A 116 -6.39 8.98 -5.33
CA GLU A 116 -6.24 9.92 -4.21
C GLU A 116 -4.79 10.04 -3.76
N LEU A 117 -4.03 8.94 -3.75
CA LEU A 117 -2.59 8.98 -3.48
C LEU A 117 -1.87 9.87 -4.49
N VAL A 118 -2.16 9.69 -5.78
CA VAL A 118 -1.61 10.54 -6.85
C VAL A 118 -2.01 12.00 -6.67
N ALA A 119 -3.30 12.27 -6.41
CA ALA A 119 -3.77 13.63 -6.20
C ALA A 119 -3.06 14.31 -5.02
N ARG A 120 -2.83 13.57 -3.93
CA ARG A 120 -2.10 14.05 -2.76
C ARG A 120 -0.63 14.36 -3.08
N ILE A 121 0.06 13.47 -3.80
CA ILE A 121 1.46 13.64 -4.21
C ILE A 121 1.59 14.84 -5.16
N VAL A 122 0.74 14.93 -6.18
CA VAL A 122 0.73 16.05 -7.14
C VAL A 122 0.54 17.38 -6.41
N ARG A 123 -0.39 17.44 -5.45
CA ARG A 123 -0.59 18.63 -4.61
C ARG A 123 0.66 19.00 -3.81
N ALA A 124 1.41 18.02 -3.30
CA ALA A 124 2.67 18.28 -2.60
C ALA A 124 3.73 18.86 -3.56
N ILE A 125 3.89 18.27 -4.76
CA ILE A 125 4.82 18.77 -5.79
C ILE A 125 4.48 20.22 -6.18
N GLU A 126 3.21 20.50 -6.47
CA GLU A 126 2.74 21.83 -6.85
C GLU A 126 3.06 22.87 -5.78
N LYS A 127 2.96 22.49 -4.51
CA LYS A 127 3.23 23.35 -3.35
C LYS A 127 4.70 23.35 -2.88
N GLY A 128 5.53 22.45 -3.40
CA GLY A 128 6.90 22.24 -2.89
C GLY A 128 6.93 21.68 -1.46
N GLU A 129 5.93 20.86 -1.09
CA GLU A 129 5.88 20.18 0.21
C GLU A 129 6.69 18.87 0.17
N ASP A 130 7.39 18.59 1.27
CA ASP A 130 8.00 17.28 1.50
C ASP A 130 6.93 16.25 1.85
N PHE A 131 6.61 15.41 0.87
CA PHE A 131 5.64 14.33 0.99
C PHE A 131 6.13 13.06 0.27
N ARG A 132 6.00 11.88 0.89
CA ARG A 132 6.37 10.60 0.26
C ARG A 132 5.37 9.49 0.56
N VAL A 133 5.27 8.54 -0.34
CA VAL A 133 4.43 7.35 -0.22
C VAL A 133 5.29 6.10 -0.43
N TYR A 134 5.21 5.18 0.53
CA TYR A 134 5.90 3.90 0.52
C TYR A 134 4.84 2.80 0.43
N VAL A 135 4.93 1.94 -0.57
CA VAL A 135 3.98 0.83 -0.75
C VAL A 135 4.74 -0.48 -0.76
N CYS A 136 4.43 -1.38 0.17
CA CYS A 136 4.96 -2.74 0.19
C CYS A 136 3.86 -3.73 -0.21
N VAL A 137 4.11 -4.49 -1.27
CA VAL A 137 3.24 -5.54 -1.81
C VAL A 137 3.98 -6.87 -1.85
N PRO A 138 3.31 -8.03 -1.93
CA PRO A 138 4.03 -9.27 -2.16
C PRO A 138 4.73 -9.23 -3.52
N LEU A 139 5.86 -9.94 -3.65
CA LEU A 139 6.58 -10.03 -4.93
C LEU A 139 5.63 -10.49 -6.06
N GLN A 140 4.82 -11.50 -5.76
CA GLN A 140 3.72 -11.99 -6.59
C GLN A 140 2.51 -12.34 -5.71
N PRO A 141 1.26 -12.24 -6.21
CA PRO A 141 0.06 -12.71 -5.51
C PRO A 141 0.15 -14.18 -5.11
N GLU A 142 -0.67 -14.65 -4.16
CA GLU A 142 -0.64 -16.06 -3.78
C GLU A 142 -1.10 -16.95 -4.95
N GLY A 143 -0.35 -18.01 -5.22
CA GLY A 143 -0.63 -18.95 -6.31
C GLY A 143 0.56 -19.16 -7.24
N ASP A 144 0.30 -19.87 -8.34
CA ASP A 144 1.28 -20.08 -9.42
C ASP A 144 1.40 -18.79 -10.24
N PRO A 145 2.57 -18.13 -10.27
CA PRO A 145 2.76 -16.89 -11.02
C PRO A 145 2.63 -17.07 -12.53
N THR A 146 2.66 -18.29 -13.06
CA THR A 146 2.41 -18.57 -14.48
C THR A 146 0.92 -18.70 -14.82
N SER A 147 0.05 -18.77 -13.81
CA SER A 147 -1.39 -18.91 -14.03
C SER A 147 -2.01 -17.64 -14.62
N ALA A 148 -3.03 -17.80 -15.46
CA ALA A 148 -3.72 -16.68 -16.09
C ALA A 148 -4.33 -15.69 -15.09
N ALA A 149 -4.79 -16.18 -13.93
CA ALA A 149 -5.38 -15.34 -12.89
C ALA A 149 -4.32 -14.45 -12.21
N VAL A 150 -3.17 -15.03 -11.82
CA VAL A 150 -2.09 -14.26 -11.19
C VAL A 150 -1.47 -13.28 -12.18
N GLN A 151 -1.26 -13.69 -13.44
CA GLN A 151 -0.75 -12.81 -14.49
C GLN A 151 -1.68 -11.62 -14.77
N GLU A 152 -2.99 -11.83 -14.75
CA GLU A 152 -3.95 -10.74 -14.95
C GLU A 152 -3.99 -9.77 -13.76
N VAL A 153 -3.87 -10.26 -12.52
CA VAL A 153 -3.73 -9.40 -11.34
C VAL A 153 -2.46 -8.55 -11.41
N LEU A 154 -1.31 -9.16 -11.76
CA LEU A 154 -0.05 -8.44 -11.93
C LEU A 154 -0.16 -7.36 -13.00
N ARG A 155 -0.84 -7.66 -14.12
CA ARG A 155 -1.14 -6.68 -15.16
C ARG A 155 -1.90 -5.48 -14.60
N TRP A 156 -2.94 -5.70 -13.79
CA TRP A 156 -3.70 -4.60 -13.18
C TRP A 156 -2.89 -3.79 -12.19
N GLN A 157 -2.01 -4.43 -11.43
CA GLN A 157 -1.04 -3.74 -10.58
C GLN A 157 -0.09 -2.87 -11.41
N SER A 158 0.50 -3.40 -12.48
CA SER A 158 1.39 -2.66 -13.38
C SER A 158 0.69 -1.48 -14.06
N ARG A 159 -0.57 -1.63 -14.48
CA ARG A 159 -1.37 -0.51 -15.03
C ARG A 159 -1.72 0.54 -13.99
N THR A 160 -1.92 0.12 -12.74
CA THR A 160 -2.11 1.01 -11.60
C THR A 160 -0.83 1.82 -11.38
N MET A 161 0.33 1.18 -11.26
CA MET A 161 1.62 1.85 -11.11
C MET A 161 1.90 2.81 -12.28
N GLU A 162 1.67 2.36 -13.51
CA GLU A 162 1.91 3.15 -14.73
C GLU A 162 1.14 4.48 -14.73
N PHE A 163 -0.17 4.46 -14.46
CA PHE A 163 -0.92 5.71 -14.47
C PHE A 163 -0.48 6.62 -13.32
N MET A 164 -0.16 6.06 -12.14
CA MET A 164 0.28 6.83 -11.00
C MET A 164 1.57 7.57 -11.31
N TYR A 165 2.59 6.84 -11.77
CA TYR A 165 3.88 7.41 -12.14
C TYR A 165 3.78 8.40 -13.29
N LYS A 166 2.94 8.13 -14.30
CA LYS A 166 2.67 9.06 -15.39
C LYS A 166 2.08 10.39 -14.92
N ARG A 167 1.20 10.37 -13.91
CA ARG A 167 0.60 11.60 -13.36
C ARG A 167 1.57 12.35 -12.47
N ILE A 168 2.36 11.65 -11.67
CA ILE A 168 3.41 12.24 -10.81
C ILE A 168 4.51 12.87 -11.69
N GLY A 169 5.03 12.14 -12.68
CA GLY A 169 6.05 12.63 -13.59
C GLY A 169 5.61 13.88 -14.35
N LYS A 170 4.35 13.93 -14.82
CA LYS A 170 3.79 15.16 -15.42
C LYS A 170 3.77 16.36 -14.48
N ALA A 171 3.52 16.14 -13.18
CA ALA A 171 3.54 17.21 -12.20
C ALA A 171 4.97 17.71 -11.92
N ILE A 172 5.94 16.80 -11.89
CA ILE A 172 7.38 17.11 -11.80
C ILE A 172 7.80 17.96 -13.00
N ASP A 173 7.49 17.51 -14.23
CA ASP A 173 7.82 18.23 -15.47
C ASP A 173 7.20 19.62 -15.49
N ALA A 174 5.92 19.73 -15.09
CA ALA A 174 5.20 21.00 -15.05
C ALA A 174 5.75 21.96 -13.98
N LYS A 175 6.24 21.42 -12.86
CA LYS A 175 6.88 22.21 -11.80
C LYS A 175 8.31 22.61 -12.14
N GLY A 176 8.96 21.89 -13.06
CA GLY A 176 10.34 22.15 -13.51
C GLY A 176 11.39 21.83 -12.45
N ILE A 177 11.15 20.81 -11.63
CA ILE A 177 12.09 20.36 -10.59
C ILE A 177 12.90 19.15 -11.05
N ASP A 178 14.13 19.04 -10.58
CA ASP A 178 14.98 17.86 -10.80
C ASP A 178 14.60 16.78 -9.78
N ALA A 179 13.62 15.97 -10.13
CA ALA A 179 13.14 14.85 -9.32
C ALA A 179 12.65 13.71 -10.22
N GLN A 180 12.63 12.50 -9.67
CA GLN A 180 12.01 11.34 -10.30
C GLN A 180 10.67 11.03 -9.62
N PRO A 181 9.70 10.41 -10.31
CA PRO A 181 8.44 10.00 -9.66
C PRO A 181 8.65 9.11 -8.43
N GLU A 182 9.72 8.29 -8.44
CA GLU A 182 10.09 7.39 -7.35
C GLU A 182 10.55 8.11 -6.07
N ASP A 183 10.97 9.38 -6.19
CA ASP A 183 11.32 10.22 -5.03
C ASP A 183 10.07 10.56 -4.19
N TYR A 184 8.87 10.43 -4.77
CA TYR A 184 7.59 10.69 -4.12
C TYR A 184 6.75 9.43 -3.86
N LEU A 185 6.88 8.40 -4.69
CA LEU A 185 6.14 7.14 -4.58
C LEU A 185 7.08 5.98 -4.90
N SER A 186 7.34 5.08 -3.96
CA SER A 186 8.13 3.88 -4.25
C SER A 186 7.41 2.60 -3.84
N PHE A 187 7.53 1.59 -4.69
CA PHE A 187 7.01 0.25 -4.46
C PHE A 187 8.12 -0.71 -4.04
N PHE A 188 7.82 -1.50 -3.02
CA PHE A 188 8.70 -2.50 -2.43
C PHE A 188 7.98 -3.83 -2.32
N CYS A 189 8.76 -4.88 -2.12
CA CYS A 189 8.31 -6.20 -1.69
C CYS A 189 9.27 -6.77 -0.66
N LEU A 190 8.94 -7.92 -0.07
CA LEU A 190 9.80 -8.57 0.90
C LEU A 190 10.38 -9.87 0.31
N THR A 191 11.69 -10.01 0.38
CA THR A 191 12.39 -11.22 -0.04
C THR A 191 13.27 -11.74 1.08
N LYS A 192 13.58 -13.03 1.03
CA LYS A 192 14.49 -13.66 1.97
C LYS A 192 15.39 -14.61 1.22
N ARG A 193 16.64 -14.70 1.69
CA ARG A 193 17.60 -15.69 1.25
C ARG A 193 18.37 -16.24 2.43
N ASP A 194 18.38 -17.56 2.57
CA ASP A 194 19.11 -18.25 3.64
C ASP A 194 20.48 -18.76 3.14
N ALA A 195 21.39 -19.11 4.06
CA ALA A 195 22.64 -19.77 3.71
C ALA A 195 22.47 -21.29 3.62
N LEU A 196 23.38 -21.97 2.90
CA LEU A 196 23.43 -23.43 2.83
C LEU A 196 23.51 -24.09 4.21
N GLY A 197 24.20 -23.45 5.16
CA GLY A 197 24.32 -23.94 6.54
C GLY A 197 23.02 -23.82 7.37
N ASP A 198 22.05 -23.01 6.93
CA ASP A 198 20.76 -22.82 7.61
C ASP A 198 19.75 -23.92 7.23
N VAL A 199 20.04 -24.72 6.20
CA VAL A 199 19.16 -25.79 5.72
C VAL A 199 19.22 -26.99 6.69
N PRO A 200 18.10 -27.41 7.29
CA PRO A 200 18.09 -28.58 8.16
C PRO A 200 18.55 -29.84 7.41
N THR A 201 19.48 -30.58 8.00
CA THR A 201 20.01 -31.83 7.42
C THR A 201 19.13 -33.05 7.69
N GLU A 202 18.22 -32.95 8.66
CA GLU A 202 17.33 -34.03 9.07
C GLU A 202 15.85 -33.67 8.81
N GLY A 203 15.04 -34.67 8.46
CA GLY A 203 13.59 -34.52 8.33
C GLY A 203 13.08 -33.90 7.02
N LEU A 204 13.95 -33.59 6.05
CA LEU A 204 13.56 -33.07 4.74
C LEU A 204 13.86 -34.11 3.65
N SER A 205 12.81 -34.58 2.97
CA SER A 205 12.97 -35.38 1.75
C SER A 205 13.43 -34.51 0.58
N ASP A 206 14.23 -35.08 -0.32
CA ASP A 206 14.64 -34.39 -1.54
C ASP A 206 13.43 -34.03 -2.40
N PRO A 207 13.34 -32.77 -2.87
CA PRO A 207 12.26 -32.37 -3.76
C PRO A 207 12.40 -33.06 -5.13
N PRO A 208 11.30 -33.30 -5.86
CA PRO A 208 11.37 -33.86 -7.21
C PRO A 208 12.26 -33.03 -8.12
N ASN A 209 13.07 -33.69 -8.95
CA ASN A 209 13.94 -33.02 -9.91
C ASN A 209 13.16 -32.02 -10.79
N ASN A 210 13.76 -30.85 -11.04
CA ASN A 210 13.18 -29.75 -11.82
C ASN A 210 11.90 -29.11 -11.26
N SER A 211 11.43 -29.52 -10.07
CA SER A 211 10.30 -28.86 -9.40
C SER A 211 10.66 -27.46 -8.91
N ILE A 212 9.63 -26.64 -8.63
CA ILE A 212 9.81 -25.35 -7.94
C ILE A 212 10.55 -25.54 -6.61
N ALA A 213 10.18 -26.57 -5.84
CA ALA A 213 10.84 -26.88 -4.58
C ALA A 213 12.34 -27.19 -4.76
N ALA A 214 12.73 -27.89 -5.82
CA ALA A 214 14.14 -28.16 -6.12
C ALA A 214 14.90 -26.87 -6.51
N LYS A 215 14.28 -25.97 -7.28
CA LYS A 215 14.88 -24.68 -7.63
C LYS A 215 15.06 -23.79 -6.40
N CYS A 216 14.02 -23.64 -5.58
CA CYS A 216 14.09 -22.87 -4.33
C CYS A 216 15.08 -23.48 -3.33
N ARG A 217 15.21 -24.82 -3.27
CA ARG A 217 16.23 -25.48 -2.43
C ARG A 217 17.65 -25.18 -2.91
N ALA A 218 17.87 -25.02 -4.22
CA ALA A 218 19.17 -24.69 -4.78
C ALA A 218 19.53 -23.21 -4.61
N SER A 219 18.57 -22.31 -4.82
CA SER A 219 18.79 -20.86 -4.72
C SER A 219 18.72 -20.32 -3.29
N LEU A 220 18.04 -21.05 -2.39
CA LEU A 220 17.72 -20.70 -1.01
C LEU A 220 17.01 -19.35 -0.85
N ARG A 221 16.32 -18.91 -1.89
CA ARG A 221 15.56 -17.65 -1.90
C ARG A 221 14.06 -17.92 -2.03
N PHE A 222 13.27 -17.06 -1.39
CA PHE A 222 11.84 -16.97 -1.62
C PHE A 222 11.33 -15.60 -1.17
N MET A 223 10.11 -15.23 -1.57
CA MET A 223 9.47 -14.04 -1.02
C MET A 223 9.08 -14.27 0.44
N ILE A 224 9.09 -13.21 1.24
CA ILE A 224 8.26 -13.14 2.44
C ILE A 224 6.90 -12.62 1.97
N TYR A 225 5.85 -13.39 2.18
CA TYR A 225 4.54 -13.06 1.63
C TYR A 225 3.86 -11.95 2.43
N VAL A 226 3.68 -10.78 1.79
CA VAL A 226 2.96 -9.65 2.38
C VAL A 226 1.46 -9.93 2.30
N HIS A 227 0.91 -10.50 3.37
CA HIS A 227 -0.54 -10.68 3.54
C HIS A 227 -1.20 -9.53 4.33
N SER A 228 -0.41 -8.56 4.78
CA SER A 228 -0.85 -7.34 5.47
C SER A 228 -1.96 -6.63 4.71
N LYS A 229 -2.84 -5.92 5.46
CA LYS A 229 -3.74 -4.89 4.93
C LYS A 229 -3.79 -3.73 5.91
N PHE A 230 -2.75 -2.90 5.91
CA PHE A 230 -2.72 -1.72 6.76
C PHE A 230 -2.08 -0.52 6.06
N ALA A 231 -2.38 0.66 6.60
CA ALA A 231 -1.73 1.89 6.21
C ALA A 231 -1.47 2.77 7.44
N ILE A 232 -0.31 3.44 7.46
CA ILE A 232 0.08 4.45 8.43
C ILE A 232 0.11 5.81 7.73
N PHE A 233 -0.49 6.80 8.37
CA PHE A 233 -0.56 8.17 7.91
C PHE A 233 0.16 9.05 8.93
N ASP A 234 1.25 9.67 8.48
CA ASP A 234 2.03 10.64 9.26
C ASP A 234 2.41 10.17 10.67
N ASP A 235 2.71 8.89 10.91
CA ASP A 235 3.05 8.36 12.24
C ASP A 235 2.00 8.65 13.36
N GLU A 236 0.79 9.11 13.00
CA GLU A 236 -0.27 9.50 13.95
C GLU A 236 -1.50 8.61 13.86
N TYR A 237 -1.80 8.07 12.67
CA TYR A 237 -3.03 7.33 12.41
C TYR A 237 -2.71 6.04 11.67
N VAL A 238 -3.35 4.96 12.07
CA VAL A 238 -3.23 3.65 11.42
C VAL A 238 -4.61 3.14 11.02
N ILE A 239 -4.72 2.55 9.83
CA ILE A 239 -5.84 1.67 9.45
C ILE A 239 -5.30 0.25 9.39
N VAL A 240 -5.93 -0.70 10.08
CA VAL A 240 -5.61 -2.14 10.01
C VAL A 240 -6.89 -2.93 9.80
N GLY A 241 -6.88 -3.90 8.89
CA GLY A 241 -8.06 -4.74 8.67
C GLY A 241 -7.83 -5.91 7.75
N SER A 242 -8.92 -6.35 7.11
CA SER A 242 -8.92 -7.44 6.13
C SER A 242 -8.91 -6.94 4.67
N ALA A 243 -9.28 -5.68 4.43
CA ALA A 243 -9.53 -5.14 3.10
C ALA A 243 -8.26 -4.89 2.28
N ASN A 244 -8.15 -5.57 1.14
CA ASN A 244 -7.11 -5.33 0.17
C ASN A 244 -7.32 -4.02 -0.62
N ILE A 245 -6.26 -3.45 -1.22
CA ILE A 245 -6.40 -2.35 -2.18
C ILE A 245 -6.71 -2.94 -3.56
N ASN A 246 -7.96 -3.36 -3.71
CA ASN A 246 -8.60 -3.80 -4.95
C ASN A 246 -10.12 -3.52 -4.87
N GLU A 247 -10.85 -3.73 -5.96
CA GLU A 247 -12.30 -3.47 -5.97
C GLU A 247 -13.10 -4.49 -5.16
N ARG A 248 -12.61 -5.74 -5.12
CA ARG A 248 -13.19 -6.82 -4.30
C ARG A 248 -13.38 -6.39 -2.84
N SER A 249 -12.37 -5.77 -2.25
CA SER A 249 -12.42 -5.31 -0.86
C SER A 249 -12.94 -3.88 -0.70
N MET A 250 -12.66 -2.97 -1.65
CA MET A 250 -12.99 -1.54 -1.49
C MET A 250 -14.42 -1.15 -1.92
N SER A 251 -15.11 -2.00 -2.69
CA SER A 251 -16.41 -1.61 -3.29
C SER A 251 -17.60 -1.64 -2.33
N GLY A 252 -17.47 -2.26 -1.15
CA GLY A 252 -18.56 -2.49 -0.20
C GLY A 252 -19.60 -3.54 -0.61
N ASN A 253 -19.65 -3.90 -1.90
CA ASN A 253 -20.70 -4.77 -2.46
C ASN A 253 -20.13 -5.97 -3.23
N ARG A 254 -18.94 -6.43 -2.83
CA ARG A 254 -18.29 -7.66 -3.31
C ARG A 254 -17.97 -8.54 -2.09
N ASP A 255 -16.74 -8.51 -1.59
CA ASP A 255 -16.36 -9.29 -0.40
C ASP A 255 -16.71 -8.50 0.88
N THR A 256 -16.94 -9.24 1.96
CA THR A 256 -17.21 -8.64 3.28
C THR A 256 -15.90 -8.42 4.02
N GLU A 257 -15.64 -7.18 4.44
CA GLU A 257 -14.39 -6.76 5.08
C GLU A 257 -14.65 -5.97 6.37
N LEU A 258 -13.68 -6.01 7.28
CA LEU A 258 -13.64 -5.21 8.50
C LEU A 258 -12.28 -4.54 8.63
N ALA A 259 -12.27 -3.29 9.06
CA ALA A 259 -11.07 -2.58 9.45
C ALA A 259 -11.33 -1.70 10.67
N MET A 260 -10.27 -1.42 11.42
CA MET A 260 -10.25 -0.37 12.42
C MET A 260 -9.32 0.74 11.95
N GLY A 261 -9.66 1.99 12.27
CA GLY A 261 -8.72 3.09 12.21
C GLY A 261 -8.57 3.73 13.58
N ALA A 262 -7.34 4.05 13.94
CA ALA A 262 -6.99 4.42 15.29
C ALA A 262 -5.90 5.49 15.33
N TYR A 263 -5.96 6.36 16.33
CA TYR A 263 -4.91 7.29 16.69
C TYR A 263 -4.88 7.53 18.20
N GLN A 264 -3.73 7.95 18.71
CA GLN A 264 -3.58 8.37 20.10
C GLN A 264 -3.77 9.89 20.18
N PRO A 265 -4.76 10.41 20.94
CA PRO A 265 -5.03 11.84 21.00
C PRO A 265 -3.84 12.68 21.48
N ALA A 266 -2.99 12.12 22.35
CA ALA A 266 -1.77 12.78 22.84
C ALA A 266 -0.71 12.96 21.73
N PHE A 267 -0.61 12.01 20.80
CA PHE A 267 0.46 11.93 19.79
C PHE A 267 -0.06 12.30 18.39
N THR A 268 -0.37 13.59 18.20
CA THR A 268 -0.92 14.12 16.93
C THR A 268 -0.09 15.28 16.40
N LYS A 269 -0.18 15.57 15.10
CA LYS A 269 0.52 16.72 14.47
C LYS A 269 0.21 18.05 15.18
N GLU A 270 -1.02 18.22 15.65
CA GLU A 270 -1.48 19.43 16.32
C GLU A 270 -0.89 19.58 17.73
N ASN A 271 -0.70 18.48 18.44
CA ASN A 271 -0.09 18.50 19.77
C ASN A 271 1.43 18.49 19.74
N ALA A 272 2.03 18.00 18.65
CA ALA A 272 3.46 18.00 18.50
C ALA A 272 4.03 19.40 18.23
N GLU A 273 3.22 20.41 17.88
CA GLU A 273 3.69 21.80 17.64
C GLU A 273 4.90 21.91 16.69
N GLY A 274 5.03 20.98 15.73
CA GLY A 274 6.17 20.90 14.81
C GLY A 274 7.35 20.05 15.29
N THR A 275 7.27 19.45 16.48
CA THR A 275 8.18 18.41 16.95
C THR A 275 7.80 17.03 16.41
N GLU A 276 8.59 16.02 16.76
CA GLU A 276 8.35 14.64 16.34
C GLU A 276 7.15 14.02 17.08
N ILE A 277 6.36 13.19 16.37
CA ILE A 277 5.24 12.46 16.97
C ILE A 277 5.79 11.15 17.53
N CYS A 278 5.86 11.01 18.85
CA CYS A 278 6.50 9.87 19.51
C CYS A 278 5.51 8.83 20.06
N GLY A 279 4.39 8.60 19.36
CA GLY A 279 3.38 7.62 19.76
C GLY A 279 3.71 6.16 19.41
N GLU A 280 2.80 5.27 19.76
CA GLU A 280 2.86 3.83 19.47
C GLU A 280 2.75 3.55 17.96
N VAL A 281 2.03 4.37 17.18
CA VAL A 281 1.98 4.26 15.71
C VAL A 281 3.38 4.43 15.11
N ARG A 282 4.13 5.45 15.54
CA ARG A 282 5.54 5.64 15.14
C ARG A 282 6.41 4.47 15.58
N THR A 283 6.24 4.03 16.82
CA THR A 283 7.03 2.92 17.39
C THR A 283 6.83 1.64 16.58
N PHE A 284 5.57 1.32 16.25
CA PHE A 284 5.22 0.18 15.39
C PHE A 284 5.87 0.31 14.01
N ARG A 285 5.77 1.48 13.38
CA ARG A 285 6.37 1.75 12.07
C ARG A 285 7.89 1.61 12.08
N LEU A 286 8.57 2.12 13.11
CA LEU A 286 10.03 1.98 13.28
C LEU A 286 10.45 0.52 13.48
N ALA A 287 9.72 -0.24 14.29
CA ALA A 287 9.98 -1.66 14.52
C ALA A 287 9.82 -2.47 13.23
N LEU A 288 8.75 -2.21 12.47
CA LEU A 288 8.46 -2.88 11.21
C LEU A 288 9.47 -2.54 10.11
N TRP A 289 9.88 -1.28 10.02
CA TRP A 289 10.97 -0.92 9.10
C TRP A 289 12.31 -1.51 9.51
N ALA A 290 12.57 -1.68 10.80
CA ALA A 290 13.78 -2.36 11.27
C ALA A 290 13.76 -3.87 10.93
N GLU A 291 12.61 -4.53 11.06
CA GLU A 291 12.39 -5.90 10.59
C GLU A 291 12.67 -6.00 9.08
N HIS A 292 12.02 -5.15 8.27
CA HIS A 292 12.18 -5.22 6.81
C HIS A 292 13.58 -4.86 6.36
N CYS A 293 14.23 -3.89 6.98
CA CYS A 293 15.56 -3.44 6.58
C CYS A 293 16.68 -4.28 7.21
N GLY A 294 16.36 -5.15 8.18
CA GLY A 294 17.34 -5.91 8.97
C GLY A 294 18.16 -5.05 9.96
N LYS A 295 17.82 -3.76 10.09
CA LYS A 295 18.51 -2.79 10.97
C LYS A 295 17.68 -1.53 11.20
N HIS A 296 17.96 -0.83 12.30
CA HIS A 296 17.53 0.55 12.47
C HIS A 296 18.38 1.48 11.60
N MET A 297 17.73 2.44 10.95
CA MET A 297 18.37 3.47 10.14
C MET A 297 17.93 4.85 10.65
N GLU A 298 18.86 5.80 10.73
CA GLU A 298 18.59 7.14 11.27
C GLU A 298 17.63 7.92 10.36
N GLU A 299 17.72 7.68 9.06
CA GLU A 299 16.86 8.29 8.05
C GLU A 299 15.37 7.94 8.27
N HIS A 300 15.08 6.79 8.90
CA HIS A 300 13.72 6.35 9.23
C HIS A 300 13.00 7.27 10.24
N LEU A 301 13.71 8.17 10.91
CA LEU A 301 13.11 9.17 11.78
C LEU A 301 12.37 10.25 10.96
N SER A 302 12.78 10.46 9.70
CA SER A 302 12.23 11.49 8.81
C SER A 302 11.64 10.88 7.53
N PRO A 303 10.54 10.12 7.59
CA PRO A 303 9.97 9.41 6.43
C PRO A 303 9.47 10.33 5.31
N SER A 304 9.24 11.62 5.57
CA SER A 304 8.90 12.61 4.54
C SER A 304 10.12 13.24 3.86
N SER A 305 11.34 12.91 4.26
CA SER A 305 12.58 13.44 3.67
C SER A 305 12.92 12.72 2.36
N LYS A 306 13.71 13.37 1.49
CA LYS A 306 14.22 12.70 0.29
C LYS A 306 15.27 11.65 0.68
N GLU A 307 16.07 11.96 1.69
CA GLU A 307 17.14 11.14 2.23
C GLU A 307 16.62 9.77 2.71
N CYS A 308 15.49 9.75 3.41
CA CYS A 308 14.83 8.50 3.81
C CYS A 308 14.38 7.68 2.60
N MET A 309 13.77 8.32 1.59
CA MET A 309 13.34 7.62 0.38
C MET A 309 14.53 7.06 -0.40
N ASP A 310 15.60 7.84 -0.56
CA ASP A 310 16.83 7.42 -1.22
C ASP A 310 17.48 6.24 -0.49
N ALA A 311 17.53 6.28 0.86
CA ALA A 311 18.10 5.20 1.67
C ALA A 311 17.28 3.89 1.54
N MET A 312 15.95 3.99 1.59
CA MET A 312 15.04 2.84 1.39
C MET A 312 15.18 2.25 -0.02
N ARG A 313 15.25 3.10 -1.06
CA ARG A 313 15.44 2.66 -2.45
C ARG A 313 16.81 2.05 -2.69
N ALA A 314 17.87 2.61 -2.13
CA ALA A 314 19.22 2.08 -2.24
C ALA A 314 19.34 0.70 -1.59
N LEU A 315 18.81 0.54 -0.38
CA LEU A 315 18.74 -0.76 0.28
C LEU A 315 17.91 -1.76 -0.52
N GLY A 316 16.74 -1.33 -1.01
CA GLY A 316 15.86 -2.16 -1.83
C GLY A 316 16.51 -2.62 -3.14
N ALA A 317 17.33 -1.78 -3.77
CA ALA A 317 18.08 -2.11 -4.98
C ALA A 317 19.19 -3.13 -4.69
N ASP A 318 20.01 -2.91 -3.66
CA ASP A 318 21.05 -3.87 -3.23
C ASP A 318 20.45 -5.24 -2.87
N ASN A 319 19.31 -5.24 -2.17
CA ASN A 319 18.58 -6.47 -1.85
C ASN A 319 18.01 -7.17 -3.10
N LEU A 320 17.55 -6.42 -4.10
CA LEU A 320 17.08 -7.00 -5.36
C LEU A 320 18.23 -7.66 -6.12
N ASP A 321 19.38 -6.98 -6.24
CA ASP A 321 20.57 -7.51 -6.90
C ASP A 321 21.04 -8.82 -6.25
N ARG A 322 21.05 -8.85 -4.90
CA ARG A 322 21.36 -10.07 -4.13
C ARG A 322 20.31 -11.15 -4.31
N TYR A 323 19.02 -10.79 -4.39
CA TYR A 323 17.94 -11.75 -4.57
C TYR A 323 18.02 -12.42 -5.94
N ILE A 324 18.28 -11.68 -7.02
CA ILE A 324 18.32 -12.23 -8.38
C ILE A 324 19.64 -12.94 -8.72
N SER A 325 20.73 -12.62 -8.01
CA SER A 325 22.06 -13.20 -8.20
C SER A 325 22.09 -14.74 -8.10
N ASP A 326 22.94 -15.37 -8.91
CA ASP A 326 23.22 -16.82 -8.81
C ASP A 326 24.00 -17.18 -7.53
N LYS A 327 24.67 -16.20 -6.90
CA LYS A 327 25.44 -16.42 -5.67
C LYS A 327 24.50 -16.57 -4.47
N VAL A 328 24.54 -17.73 -3.82
CA VAL A 328 23.75 -18.01 -2.62
C VAL A 328 24.40 -17.36 -1.41
N GLU A 329 23.83 -16.24 -0.97
CA GLU A 329 24.25 -15.52 0.23
C GLU A 329 23.05 -15.21 1.12
N ARG A 330 23.25 -15.38 2.43
CA ARG A 330 22.25 -15.02 3.43
C ARG A 330 21.96 -13.52 3.35
N ASN A 331 20.68 -13.18 3.41
CA ASN A 331 20.23 -11.80 3.51
C ASN A 331 19.10 -11.68 4.54
N ASP A 332 19.45 -11.08 5.68
CA ASP A 332 18.49 -10.75 6.76
C ASP A 332 17.84 -9.36 6.55
N SER A 333 18.18 -8.67 5.45
CA SER A 333 17.46 -7.48 4.99
C SER A 333 16.44 -7.89 3.93
N HIS A 334 15.16 -7.65 4.20
CA HIS A 334 14.05 -8.19 3.42
C HIS A 334 13.46 -7.19 2.42
N LEU A 335 13.51 -5.90 2.75
CA LEU A 335 12.96 -4.83 1.93
C LEU A 335 13.65 -4.82 0.57
N THR A 336 12.90 -5.12 -0.48
CA THR A 336 13.40 -5.26 -1.84
C THR A 336 12.64 -4.30 -2.74
N ARG A 337 13.33 -3.58 -3.63
CA ARG A 337 12.66 -2.74 -4.64
C ARG A 337 11.74 -3.63 -5.48
N TYR A 338 10.51 -3.19 -5.73
CA TYR A 338 9.63 -3.96 -6.62
C TYR A 338 10.26 -4.00 -8.03
N PRO A 339 10.34 -5.18 -8.71
CA PRO A 339 11.13 -5.38 -9.92
C PRO A 339 10.54 -4.77 -11.22
N LEU A 340 9.96 -3.58 -11.11
CA LEU A 340 9.50 -2.74 -12.20
C LEU A 340 10.25 -1.41 -12.16
N GLU A 341 10.58 -0.87 -13.33
CA GLU A 341 11.22 0.44 -13.47
C GLU A 341 10.38 1.40 -14.29
N ILE A 342 10.64 2.70 -14.11
CA ILE A 342 10.02 3.76 -14.88
C ILE A 342 10.96 4.14 -16.01
N LYS A 343 10.50 4.01 -17.27
CA LYS A 343 11.20 4.54 -18.43
C LYS A 343 10.52 5.77 -19.00
N ILE A 344 11.34 6.72 -19.41
CA ILE A 344 10.90 7.90 -20.14
C ILE A 344 11.15 7.64 -21.62
N SER A 345 10.07 7.51 -22.39
CA SER A 345 10.17 7.40 -23.85
C SER A 345 10.75 8.70 -24.42
N ARG A 346 11.93 8.63 -25.04
CA ARG A 346 12.56 9.79 -25.70
C ARG A 346 11.74 10.34 -26.88
N LEU A 347 10.83 9.53 -27.43
CA LEU A 347 10.00 9.90 -28.57
C LEU A 347 8.70 10.61 -28.17
N THR A 348 8.15 10.26 -27.01
CA THR A 348 6.85 10.78 -26.58
C THR A 348 6.93 11.63 -25.31
N SER A 349 8.08 11.64 -24.61
CA SER A 349 8.22 12.18 -23.24
C SER A 349 7.16 11.62 -22.28
N HIS A 350 6.78 10.35 -22.47
CA HIS A 350 5.84 9.66 -21.59
C HIS A 350 6.58 8.70 -20.66
N TYR A 351 6.16 8.72 -19.40
CA TYR A 351 6.52 7.72 -18.39
C TYR A 351 5.77 6.42 -18.66
N HIS A 352 6.50 5.31 -18.67
CA HIS A 352 6.02 3.94 -18.82
C HIS A 352 6.63 3.07 -17.71
N VAL A 353 5.93 2.02 -17.30
CA VAL A 353 6.42 1.04 -16.34
C VAL A 353 6.69 -0.26 -17.09
N GLU A 354 7.88 -0.82 -16.93
CA GLU A 354 8.28 -2.09 -17.55
C GLU A 354 9.15 -2.91 -16.59
N GLU A 355 9.42 -4.17 -16.94
CA GLU A 355 10.27 -5.02 -16.11
C GLU A 355 11.72 -4.52 -16.11
N MET A 356 12.35 -4.54 -14.93
CA MET A 356 13.78 -4.25 -14.80
C MET A 356 14.61 -5.26 -15.60
N GLU A 357 15.79 -4.83 -16.08
CA GLU A 357 16.75 -5.74 -16.70
C GLU A 357 17.08 -6.91 -15.76
N GLY A 358 17.09 -8.14 -16.30
CA GLY A 358 17.24 -9.37 -15.51
C GLY A 358 15.99 -9.83 -14.75
N CYS A 359 14.92 -9.02 -14.69
CA CYS A 359 13.72 -9.29 -13.90
C CYS A 359 12.45 -9.55 -14.72
N LYS A 360 12.58 -9.99 -15.98
CA LYS A 360 11.41 -10.28 -16.84
C LYS A 360 10.46 -11.33 -16.26
N LYS A 361 10.98 -12.25 -15.44
CA LYS A 361 10.21 -13.30 -14.79
C LYS A 361 10.57 -13.42 -13.32
N PHE A 362 9.65 -13.93 -12.51
CA PHE A 362 9.98 -14.20 -11.11
C PHE A 362 11.06 -15.28 -11.02
N PRO A 363 12.16 -15.03 -10.28
CA PRO A 363 13.23 -16.00 -10.14
C PRO A 363 12.71 -17.33 -9.58
N ASP A 364 13.19 -18.45 -10.13
CA ASP A 364 12.78 -19.84 -9.82
C ASP A 364 11.34 -20.24 -10.21
N LEU A 365 10.40 -19.30 -10.19
CA LEU A 365 8.97 -19.54 -10.36
C LEU A 365 8.46 -19.34 -11.81
N GLY A 366 9.04 -18.41 -12.57
CA GLY A 366 8.51 -18.01 -13.88
C GLY A 366 7.37 -17.00 -13.78
N GLY A 367 6.60 -16.83 -14.87
CA GLY A 367 5.55 -15.79 -14.98
C GLY A 367 6.14 -14.40 -15.24
N SER A 368 5.49 -13.55 -16.04
CA SER A 368 5.95 -12.17 -16.23
C SER A 368 5.74 -11.35 -14.94
N VAL A 369 6.70 -10.47 -14.65
CA VAL A 369 6.60 -9.52 -13.53
C VAL A 369 5.62 -8.39 -13.85
N GLU A 370 5.59 -7.88 -15.09
CA GLU A 370 4.57 -6.88 -15.50
C GLU A 370 3.16 -7.50 -15.52
N GLY A 371 3.08 -8.80 -15.78
CA GLY A 371 1.83 -9.53 -15.91
C GLY A 371 1.25 -9.49 -17.32
N GLU A 372 0.42 -10.48 -17.64
CA GLU A 372 -0.13 -10.69 -18.98
C GLU A 372 -1.66 -10.58 -19.01
N ASN A 373 -2.21 -10.25 -20.18
CA ASN A 373 -3.65 -10.21 -20.36
C ASN A 373 -4.23 -11.62 -20.50
N SER A 374 -5.30 -11.91 -19.78
CA SER A 374 -6.06 -13.13 -20.00
C SER A 374 -7.16 -12.89 -21.05
N LEU A 375 -7.29 -13.80 -22.02
CA LEU A 375 -8.42 -13.79 -22.97
C LEU A 375 -9.64 -14.57 -22.44
N SER A 376 -9.51 -15.27 -21.32
CA SER A 376 -10.50 -16.23 -20.83
C SER A 376 -11.16 -15.84 -19.50
N LEU A 377 -10.59 -14.88 -18.75
CA LEU A 377 -11.10 -14.47 -17.45
C LEU A 377 -11.90 -13.15 -17.55
N PRO A 378 -13.11 -13.08 -16.96
CA PRO A 378 -13.79 -11.79 -16.80
C PRO A 378 -13.03 -10.90 -15.81
N ASN A 379 -12.74 -9.65 -16.19
CA ASN A 379 -12.02 -8.68 -15.35
C ASN A 379 -12.61 -8.54 -13.93
N SER A 380 -13.91 -8.78 -13.72
CA SER A 380 -14.54 -8.71 -12.40
C SER A 380 -14.03 -9.74 -11.38
N ILE A 381 -13.35 -10.80 -11.83
CA ILE A 381 -12.81 -11.84 -10.94
C ILE A 381 -11.44 -11.45 -10.40
N THR A 382 -10.66 -10.73 -11.20
CA THR A 382 -9.25 -10.36 -10.96
C THR A 382 -9.05 -8.90 -10.58
N THR A 383 -10.14 -8.11 -10.45
CA THR A 383 -10.13 -6.69 -10.04
C THR A 383 -10.62 -6.41 -8.63
#